data_AF-A0A933VRW9-F1
#
_entry.id   AF-A0A933VRW9-F1
#
_cell.length_a   1.000
_cell.length_b   1.000
_cell.length_c   1.000
_cell.angle_alpha   90.00
_cell.angle_beta   90.00
_cell.angle_gamma   90.00
#
_symmetry.space_group_name_H-M   'P 1'
#
loop_
_entity.id
_entity.type
_entity.pdbx_description
1 polymer ?
#
loop_
_entity_poly.entity_id
_entity_poly.type
_entity_poly.pdbx_seq_one_letter_code
_entity_poly.pdbx_strand_id
1 'polypeptide(L)'
;CVGGTLQDTCTPGAPSAEICDSMDNDCDGQADEGVTQTFYRDADGDTYGNIAITVDACSAPVGYVTNSTDCDDSNAGTHPGATEICGNSIDEDCNGADPVCDDTVPPAITCPANIQVDLECGGTPSSSVAIHAFLNAATATDNVDGAVPVTNNAPGIFTPGVTVVTFTATDSSGNTSSCQASVHVKYVYSGILQPINADGSSVFKIGRAVPVKFKLYCSGTTPVGAATATLSVFKVTNVVTGTVTEVETVPVGEANTGNLFRYDPVEQQYIYNWSTKGLTAGTYQLRISLNDATTYNANLSLKVR
;
A
#
# COMPACT_ATOMS: atom_id res chain seq x y z
N CYS A 1 -24.62 8.54 82.09
CA CYS A 1 -23.78 8.76 83.30
C CYS A 1 -22.38 9.18 82.85
N VAL A 2 -21.85 10.32 83.32
CA VAL A 2 -20.42 10.67 83.20
C VAL A 2 -19.91 10.99 84.61
N GLY A 3 -18.77 10.42 85.01
CA GLY A 3 -18.23 10.64 86.37
C GLY A 3 -19.06 10.01 87.50
N GLY A 4 -19.77 8.91 87.25
CA GLY A 4 -20.48 8.18 88.30
C GLY A 4 -21.76 8.84 88.84
N THR A 5 -22.27 9.88 88.18
CA THR A 5 -23.55 10.53 88.55
C THR A 5 -24.54 10.50 87.39
N LEU A 6 -25.81 10.16 87.69
CA LEU A 6 -26.94 10.15 86.76
C LEU A 6 -27.40 11.59 86.53
N GLN A 7 -27.29 12.06 85.28
CA GLN A 7 -27.62 13.44 84.90
C GLN A 7 -28.94 13.59 84.13
N ASP A 8 -29.69 12.52 83.89
CA ASP A 8 -30.99 12.63 83.20
C ASP A 8 -32.01 11.58 83.66
N THR A 9 -33.29 11.95 83.64
CA THR A 9 -34.45 11.21 84.16
C THR A 9 -35.07 10.21 83.17
N CYS A 10 -34.29 9.65 82.24
CA CYS A 10 -34.79 8.64 81.31
C CYS A 10 -34.95 7.28 82.01
N THR A 11 -36.15 6.69 81.91
CA THR A 11 -36.35 5.26 82.22
C THR A 11 -35.83 4.50 81.01
N PRO A 12 -34.81 3.61 81.11
CA PRO A 12 -34.32 2.88 79.95
C PRO A 12 -35.43 2.08 79.29
N GLY A 13 -35.53 2.15 77.96
CA GLY A 13 -36.40 1.27 77.17
C GLY A 13 -35.96 -0.19 77.25
N ALA A 14 -36.79 -1.11 76.76
CA ALA A 14 -36.33 -2.48 76.54
C ALA A 14 -35.31 -2.49 75.39
N PRO A 15 -34.26 -3.33 75.45
CA PRO A 15 -33.30 -3.45 74.36
C PRO A 15 -34.01 -3.83 73.06
N SER A 16 -33.59 -3.21 71.96
CA SER A 16 -34.10 -3.45 70.60
C SER A 16 -32.95 -3.73 69.65
N ALA A 17 -33.19 -4.42 68.54
CA ALA A 17 -32.15 -4.66 67.54
C ALA A 17 -31.47 -3.36 67.11
N GLU A 18 -30.16 -3.42 66.89
CA GLU A 18 -29.36 -2.31 66.41
C GLU A 18 -29.97 -1.70 65.14
N ILE A 19 -29.94 -0.38 65.11
CA ILE A 19 -30.17 0.44 63.93
C ILE A 19 -28.99 1.40 63.83
N CYS A 20 -28.61 1.81 62.63
CA CYS A 20 -27.49 2.72 62.51
C CYS A 20 -27.84 4.15 62.95
N ASP A 21 -27.75 4.40 64.25
CA ASP A 21 -27.94 5.71 64.87
C ASP A 21 -26.78 6.08 65.81
N SER A 22 -25.71 5.26 65.84
CA SER A 22 -24.55 5.43 66.73
C SER A 22 -24.90 5.33 68.20
N MET A 23 -26.04 4.71 68.52
CA MET A 23 -26.45 4.34 69.86
C MET A 23 -26.44 2.82 69.99
N ASP A 24 -26.08 2.35 71.18
CA ASP A 24 -26.23 0.96 71.60
C ASP A 24 -27.73 0.71 71.90
N ASN A 25 -28.47 0.20 70.91
CA ASN A 25 -29.92 0.01 71.01
C ASN A 25 -30.29 -1.26 71.78
N ASP A 26 -29.41 -2.26 71.79
CA ASP A 26 -29.61 -3.56 72.45
C ASP A 26 -28.93 -3.66 73.83
N CYS A 27 -28.17 -2.63 74.20
CA CYS A 27 -27.46 -2.45 75.47
C CYS A 27 -26.40 -3.51 75.77
N ASP A 28 -25.76 -4.09 74.75
CA ASP A 28 -24.69 -5.10 74.91
C ASP A 28 -23.29 -4.48 75.13
N GLY A 29 -23.15 -3.17 74.95
CA GLY A 29 -21.91 -2.41 75.11
C GLY A 29 -21.13 -2.17 73.83
N GLN A 30 -21.64 -2.59 72.68
CA GLN A 30 -21.23 -2.17 71.34
C GLN A 30 -22.33 -1.29 70.74
N ALA A 31 -22.00 -0.50 69.72
CA ALA A 31 -22.99 0.33 69.04
C ALA A 31 -22.93 -0.02 67.56
N ASP A 32 -24.10 -0.15 66.94
CA ASP A 32 -24.26 -0.47 65.53
C ASP A 32 -23.61 -1.82 65.13
N GLU A 33 -23.40 -2.76 66.06
CA GLU A 33 -22.87 -4.08 65.71
C GLU A 33 -23.89 -4.89 64.89
N GLY A 34 -23.38 -5.62 63.88
CA GLY A 34 -24.24 -6.41 62.99
C GLY A 34 -25.08 -5.59 61.99
N VAL A 35 -25.02 -4.26 62.02
CA VAL A 35 -25.69 -3.38 61.03
C VAL A 35 -24.73 -2.58 60.15
N THR A 36 -23.42 -2.65 60.40
CA THR A 36 -22.39 -2.09 59.53
C THR A 36 -22.11 -2.98 58.31
N GLN A 37 -21.66 -2.34 57.23
CA GLN A 37 -21.15 -2.99 56.02
C GLN A 37 -19.73 -2.49 55.77
N THR A 38 -18.90 -3.38 55.20
CA THR A 38 -17.55 -3.01 54.76
C THR A 38 -17.62 -2.22 53.46
N PHE A 39 -16.99 -1.04 53.46
CA PHE A 39 -16.76 -0.24 52.27
C PHE A 39 -15.27 -0.21 51.93
N TYR A 40 -14.97 -0.02 50.66
CA TYR A 40 -13.63 -0.08 50.08
C TYR A 40 -13.27 1.29 49.51
N ARG A 41 -12.03 1.74 49.72
CA ARG A 41 -11.59 3.06 49.26
C ARG A 41 -11.63 3.14 47.73
N ASP A 42 -12.12 4.26 47.22
CA ASP A 42 -12.12 4.68 45.81
C ASP A 42 -11.35 6.00 45.72
N ALA A 43 -10.09 5.92 45.33
CA ALA A 43 -9.11 7.00 45.40
C ALA A 43 -9.13 7.92 44.18
N ASP A 44 -9.35 7.32 43.01
CA ASP A 44 -9.26 7.97 41.71
C ASP A 44 -10.65 8.35 41.16
N GLY A 45 -11.71 7.90 41.82
CA GLY A 45 -13.09 8.33 41.60
C GLY A 45 -13.80 7.62 40.47
N ASP A 46 -13.39 6.39 40.13
CA ASP A 46 -13.98 5.59 39.06
C ASP A 46 -15.14 4.68 39.50
N THR A 47 -15.49 4.73 40.80
CA THR A 47 -16.55 3.96 41.47
C THR A 47 -16.20 2.51 41.81
N TYR A 48 -14.95 2.09 41.64
CA TYR A 48 -14.45 0.79 42.06
C TYR A 48 -13.54 0.93 43.29
N GLY A 49 -13.55 -0.11 44.13
CA GLY A 49 -12.93 -0.04 45.45
C GLY A 49 -11.73 -0.95 45.62
N ASN A 50 -10.74 -0.50 46.39
CA ASN A 50 -9.54 -1.24 46.75
C ASN A 50 -9.79 -2.26 47.87
N ILE A 51 -9.59 -3.56 47.59
CA ILE A 51 -9.77 -4.65 48.57
C ILE A 51 -8.90 -4.51 49.83
N ALA A 52 -7.74 -3.85 49.74
CA ALA A 52 -6.79 -3.73 50.84
C ALA A 52 -7.12 -2.58 51.81
N ILE A 53 -7.97 -1.63 51.40
CA ILE A 53 -8.26 -0.42 52.18
C ILE A 53 -9.75 -0.35 52.46
N THR A 54 -10.13 -0.80 53.66
CA THR A 54 -11.54 -0.94 54.06
C THR A 54 -11.91 -0.11 55.27
N VAL A 55 -13.21 0.16 55.40
CA VAL A 55 -13.83 0.75 56.58
C VAL A 55 -15.22 0.14 56.79
N ASP A 56 -15.52 -0.28 58.02
CA ASP A 56 -16.87 -0.67 58.39
C ASP A 56 -17.67 0.57 58.78
N ALA A 57 -18.80 0.78 58.12
CA ALA A 57 -19.69 1.90 58.39
C ALA A 57 -21.14 1.51 58.04
N CYS A 58 -22.10 2.35 58.38
CA CYS A 58 -23.50 2.10 58.00
C CYS A 58 -23.87 2.59 56.60
N SER A 59 -23.12 3.59 56.12
CA SER A 59 -23.28 4.19 54.80
C SER A 59 -21.90 4.51 54.25
N ALA A 60 -21.76 4.46 52.93
CA ALA A 60 -20.50 4.70 52.25
C ALA A 60 -19.90 6.05 52.67
N PRO A 61 -18.73 6.07 53.33
CA PRO A 61 -18.00 7.32 53.56
C PRO A 61 -17.59 7.96 52.23
N VAL A 62 -17.29 9.26 52.24
CA VAL A 62 -16.77 9.95 51.04
C VAL A 62 -15.46 9.30 50.60
N GLY A 63 -15.37 8.95 49.32
CA GLY A 63 -14.21 8.24 48.75
C GLY A 63 -14.19 6.74 49.05
N TYR A 64 -15.35 6.15 49.33
CA TYR A 64 -15.50 4.71 49.52
C TYR A 64 -16.74 4.19 48.76
N VAL A 65 -16.67 2.95 48.29
CA VAL A 65 -17.71 2.22 47.55
C VAL A 65 -17.95 0.83 48.14
N THR A 66 -19.01 0.16 47.71
CA THR A 66 -19.41 -1.16 48.24
C THR A 66 -18.72 -2.34 47.56
N ASN A 67 -18.08 -2.14 46.41
CA ASN A 67 -17.36 -3.19 45.69
C ASN A 67 -15.85 -3.11 45.99
N SER A 68 -15.12 -4.19 45.74
CA SER A 68 -13.69 -4.32 46.04
C SER A 68 -12.89 -4.78 44.82
N THR A 69 -13.32 -4.39 43.63
CA THR A 69 -12.91 -5.00 42.36
C THR A 69 -11.90 -4.17 41.58
N ASP A 70 -11.40 -3.09 42.17
CA ASP A 70 -10.36 -2.26 41.56
C ASP A 70 -8.97 -2.90 41.71
N CYS A 71 -8.25 -3.03 40.60
CA CYS A 71 -6.89 -3.54 40.55
C CYS A 71 -5.81 -2.45 40.59
N ASP A 72 -6.14 -1.18 40.32
CA ASP A 72 -5.26 -0.01 40.47
C ASP A 72 -6.02 1.24 40.93
N ASP A 73 -6.22 1.35 42.26
CA ASP A 73 -6.82 2.47 43.01
C ASP A 73 -5.98 3.77 42.98
N SER A 74 -5.32 4.03 41.86
CA SER A 74 -4.61 5.26 41.55
C SER A 74 -4.85 5.74 40.12
N ASN A 75 -5.56 4.95 39.31
CA ASN A 75 -5.82 5.19 37.90
C ASN A 75 -7.27 4.86 37.53
N ALA A 76 -8.08 5.90 37.40
CA ALA A 76 -9.50 5.81 37.01
C ALA A 76 -9.77 5.18 35.62
N GLY A 77 -8.73 4.80 34.86
CA GLY A 77 -8.84 4.03 33.61
C GLY A 77 -8.65 2.53 33.79
N THR A 78 -8.35 2.05 35.01
CA THR A 78 -8.01 0.66 35.31
C THR A 78 -8.99 0.08 36.31
N HIS A 79 -10.10 -0.47 35.80
CA HIS A 79 -11.20 -0.99 36.60
C HIS A 79 -12.02 -2.02 35.82
N PRO A 80 -12.86 -2.84 36.49
CA PRO A 80 -13.75 -3.79 35.81
C PRO A 80 -14.53 -3.19 34.64
N GLY A 81 -14.35 -3.79 33.46
CA GLY A 81 -15.03 -3.37 32.23
C GLY A 81 -14.48 -2.10 31.57
N ALA A 82 -13.30 -1.61 31.99
CA ALA A 82 -12.55 -0.63 31.21
C ALA A 82 -12.19 -1.17 29.82
N THR A 83 -11.79 -0.28 28.91
CA THR A 83 -11.34 -0.70 27.57
C THR A 83 -9.87 -1.08 27.61
N GLU A 84 -9.59 -2.35 27.33
CA GLU A 84 -8.23 -2.88 27.18
C GLU A 84 -7.39 -2.10 26.17
N ILE A 85 -6.15 -1.80 26.57
CA ILE A 85 -5.09 -1.34 25.68
C ILE A 85 -4.13 -2.53 25.50
N CYS A 86 -4.44 -3.36 24.51
CA CYS A 86 -3.72 -4.60 24.27
C CYS A 86 -2.18 -4.45 24.24
N GLY A 87 -1.48 -5.40 24.86
CA GLY A 87 -0.03 -5.57 24.80
C GLY A 87 0.80 -4.48 25.51
N ASN A 88 0.18 -3.63 26.33
CA ASN A 88 0.89 -2.58 27.07
C ASN A 88 1.38 -3.05 28.48
N SER A 89 1.13 -4.31 28.84
CA SER A 89 1.44 -4.93 30.14
C SER A 89 0.65 -4.38 31.33
N ILE A 90 -0.48 -3.72 31.07
CA ILE A 90 -1.46 -3.27 32.06
C ILE A 90 -2.75 -4.08 31.79
N ASP A 91 -3.44 -4.48 32.85
CA ASP A 91 -4.73 -5.16 32.81
C ASP A 91 -5.78 -4.09 33.13
N GLU A 92 -6.27 -3.37 32.12
CA GLU A 92 -7.16 -2.22 32.35
C GLU A 92 -8.52 -2.66 32.89
N ASP A 93 -9.06 -3.80 32.44
CA ASP A 93 -10.39 -4.26 32.83
C ASP A 93 -10.39 -5.17 34.07
N CYS A 94 -9.23 -5.34 34.71
CA CYS A 94 -9.01 -6.16 35.90
C CYS A 94 -9.49 -7.62 35.75
N ASN A 95 -9.48 -8.19 34.53
CA ASN A 95 -9.92 -9.57 34.30
C ASN A 95 -8.78 -10.60 34.49
N GLY A 96 -7.55 -10.14 34.75
CA GLY A 96 -6.36 -10.96 34.93
C GLY A 96 -5.62 -11.29 33.63
N ALA A 97 -5.93 -10.60 32.53
CA ALA A 97 -5.28 -10.78 31.23
C ALA A 97 -5.08 -9.45 30.52
N ASP A 98 -3.84 -9.19 30.11
CA ASP A 98 -3.52 -8.23 29.06
C ASP A 98 -3.62 -8.97 27.71
N PRO A 99 -4.68 -8.78 26.91
CA PRO A 99 -4.79 -9.43 25.63
C PRO A 99 -3.66 -8.94 24.74
N VAL A 100 -2.93 -9.87 24.12
CA VAL A 100 -2.01 -9.51 23.05
C VAL A 100 -2.83 -8.88 21.93
N CYS A 101 -2.34 -7.80 21.32
CA CYS A 101 -2.90 -7.32 20.06
C CYS A 101 -2.68 -8.43 19.03
N ASP A 102 -3.60 -9.40 18.94
CA ASP A 102 -3.62 -10.39 17.86
C ASP A 102 -4.17 -9.70 16.63
N ASP A 103 -3.43 -8.70 16.18
CA ASP A 103 -3.66 -8.12 14.88
C ASP A 103 -3.23 -9.16 13.85
N THR A 104 -4.24 -9.75 13.25
CA THR A 104 -4.12 -10.79 12.22
C THR A 104 -4.51 -10.26 10.85
N VAL A 105 -4.85 -8.96 10.76
CA VAL A 105 -5.34 -8.34 9.54
C VAL A 105 -4.18 -7.64 8.85
N PRO A 106 -3.81 -8.04 7.62
CA PRO A 106 -2.76 -7.34 6.90
C PRO A 106 -3.18 -5.91 6.51
N PRO A 107 -2.21 -4.98 6.42
CA PRO A 107 -2.50 -3.60 6.05
C PRO A 107 -3.11 -3.51 4.65
N ALA A 108 -4.09 -2.61 4.46
CA ALA A 108 -4.65 -2.30 3.16
C ALA A 108 -3.72 -1.37 2.37
N ILE A 109 -3.11 -1.87 1.30
CA ILE A 109 -2.18 -1.12 0.42
C ILE A 109 -2.88 -0.58 -0.84
N THR A 110 -2.62 0.69 -1.17
CA THR A 110 -3.02 1.33 -2.43
C THR A 110 -1.80 1.60 -3.30
N CYS A 111 -1.79 1.01 -4.49
CA CYS A 111 -0.65 1.12 -5.42
C CYS A 111 -0.69 2.39 -6.25
N PRO A 112 0.47 2.90 -6.69
CA PRO A 112 0.53 3.91 -7.72
C PRO A 112 0.08 3.35 -9.07
N ALA A 113 -0.33 4.24 -9.97
CA ALA A 113 -0.60 3.87 -11.36
C ALA A 113 0.71 3.55 -12.10
N ASN A 114 0.62 2.68 -13.11
CA ASN A 114 1.73 2.42 -14.02
C ASN A 114 2.13 3.71 -14.75
N ILE A 115 3.43 3.95 -14.90
CA ILE A 115 3.95 5.13 -15.60
C ILE A 115 4.78 4.74 -16.81
N GLN A 116 4.90 5.68 -17.75
CA GLN A 116 5.84 5.60 -18.85
C GLN A 116 6.72 6.84 -18.82
N VAL A 117 8.02 6.65 -19.03
CA VAL A 117 9.00 7.73 -19.08
C VAL A 117 9.93 7.53 -20.28
N ASP A 118 10.48 8.62 -20.77
CA ASP A 118 11.51 8.54 -21.79
C ASP A 118 12.86 8.16 -21.14
N LEU A 119 13.68 7.43 -21.89
CA LEU A 119 15.00 6.99 -21.46
C LEU A 119 15.93 8.17 -21.24
N GLU A 120 16.57 8.25 -20.08
CA GLU A 120 17.75 9.08 -19.87
C GLU A 120 19.02 8.32 -20.30
N CYS A 121 19.99 9.02 -20.87
CA CYS A 121 21.21 8.36 -21.36
C CYS A 121 22.02 7.75 -20.21
N GLY A 122 22.33 6.45 -20.32
CA GLY A 122 22.94 5.66 -19.24
C GLY A 122 21.92 4.92 -18.35
N GLY A 123 20.62 5.08 -18.60
CA GLY A 123 19.53 4.54 -17.80
C GLY A 123 18.84 5.62 -16.98
N THR A 124 17.54 5.46 -16.72
CA THR A 124 16.75 6.47 -16.01
C THR A 124 16.84 6.23 -14.50
N PRO A 125 17.44 7.15 -13.71
CA PRO A 125 17.65 6.94 -12.28
C PRO A 125 16.33 6.99 -11.51
N SER A 126 16.28 6.31 -10.36
CA SER A 126 15.13 6.38 -9.44
C SER A 126 14.87 7.78 -8.86
N SER A 127 15.87 8.66 -8.93
CA SER A 127 15.77 10.08 -8.57
C SER A 127 15.16 10.97 -9.65
N SER A 128 14.92 10.45 -10.87
CA SER A 128 14.21 11.20 -11.92
C SER A 128 12.82 11.57 -11.43
N VAL A 129 12.38 12.81 -11.67
CA VAL A 129 11.19 13.40 -11.02
C VAL A 129 9.95 12.51 -11.10
N ALA A 130 9.66 11.95 -12.27
CA ALA A 130 8.49 11.10 -12.48
C ALA A 130 8.60 9.75 -11.75
N ILE A 131 9.79 9.13 -11.76
CA ILE A 131 10.04 7.85 -11.07
C ILE A 131 10.04 8.08 -9.55
N HIS A 132 10.70 9.13 -9.07
CA HIS A 132 10.73 9.47 -7.65
C HIS A 132 9.31 9.71 -7.12
N ALA A 133 8.47 10.44 -7.86
CA ALA A 133 7.06 10.61 -7.49
C ALA A 133 6.31 9.27 -7.46
N PHE A 134 6.51 8.40 -8.46
CA PHE A 134 5.92 7.06 -8.51
C PHE A 134 6.32 6.18 -7.31
N LEU A 135 7.59 6.20 -6.90
CA LEU A 135 8.08 5.38 -5.79
C LEU A 135 7.56 5.83 -4.41
N ASN A 136 7.14 7.10 -4.29
CA ASN A 136 6.57 7.67 -3.05
C ASN A 136 5.04 7.77 -3.06
N ALA A 137 4.37 7.29 -4.11
CA ALA A 137 2.92 7.45 -4.26
C ALA A 137 2.10 6.30 -3.66
N ALA A 138 2.73 5.19 -3.28
CA ALA A 138 2.04 4.10 -2.60
C ALA A 138 1.72 4.49 -1.15
N THR A 139 0.53 4.10 -0.67
CA THR A 139 0.10 4.32 0.72
C THR A 139 -0.47 3.05 1.30
N ALA A 140 -0.35 2.86 2.61
CA ALA A 140 -0.98 1.75 3.31
C ALA A 140 -1.62 2.22 4.61
N THR A 141 -2.76 1.60 4.95
CA THR A 141 -3.43 1.80 6.22
C THR A 141 -3.86 0.48 6.82
N ASP A 142 -3.87 0.40 8.13
CA ASP A 142 -4.28 -0.75 8.90
C ASP A 142 -5.36 -0.37 9.94
N ASN A 143 -6.18 -1.34 10.38
CA ASN A 143 -7.25 -1.12 11.34
C ASN A 143 -6.77 -0.92 12.79
N VAL A 144 -5.59 -1.42 13.15
CA VAL A 144 -4.95 -1.26 14.46
C VAL A 144 -3.87 -0.16 14.40
N ASP A 145 -2.99 -0.19 13.41
CA ASP A 145 -1.82 0.72 13.35
C ASP A 145 -2.09 2.06 12.65
N GLY A 146 -3.23 2.20 11.96
CA GLY A 146 -3.51 3.40 11.17
C GLY A 146 -2.58 3.49 9.96
N ALA A 147 -1.76 4.54 9.82
CA ALA A 147 -0.92 4.70 8.64
C ALA A 147 0.37 3.86 8.72
N VAL A 148 0.58 2.98 7.74
CA VAL A 148 1.72 2.04 7.72
C VAL A 148 2.75 2.46 6.66
N PRO A 149 4.05 2.50 6.98
CA PRO A 149 5.11 2.78 6.01
C PRO A 149 5.14 1.76 4.87
N VAL A 150 5.32 2.25 3.64
CA VAL A 150 5.47 1.40 2.45
C VAL A 150 6.92 1.41 1.99
N THR A 151 7.45 0.23 1.72
CA THR A 151 8.78 0.03 1.09
C THR A 151 8.60 -0.48 -0.33
N ASN A 152 9.66 -0.39 -1.16
CA ASN A 152 9.63 -0.95 -2.50
C ASN A 152 11.00 -1.53 -2.89
N ASN A 153 10.99 -2.43 -3.87
CA ASN A 153 12.19 -3.10 -4.38
C ASN A 153 12.77 -2.46 -5.66
N ALA A 154 12.52 -1.17 -5.90
CA ALA A 154 12.95 -0.52 -7.13
C ALA A 154 14.48 -0.50 -7.28
N PRO A 155 15.00 -0.67 -8.51
CA PRO A 155 16.42 -0.50 -8.77
C PRO A 155 16.82 0.99 -8.68
N GLY A 156 18.10 1.25 -8.43
CA GLY A 156 18.64 2.62 -8.48
C GLY A 156 18.62 3.23 -9.89
N ILE A 157 18.69 2.39 -10.92
CA ILE A 157 18.65 2.79 -12.33
C ILE A 157 17.70 1.86 -13.09
N PHE A 158 16.77 2.44 -13.84
CA PHE A 158 15.83 1.75 -14.70
C PHE A 158 16.37 1.71 -16.14
N THR A 159 16.56 0.50 -16.66
CA THR A 159 16.96 0.27 -18.05
C THR A 159 15.75 0.32 -18.99
N PRO A 160 15.95 0.49 -20.31
CA PRO A 160 14.86 0.44 -21.30
C PRO A 160 14.03 -0.85 -21.14
N GLY A 161 12.70 -0.72 -21.17
CA GLY A 161 11.79 -1.82 -20.89
C GLY A 161 10.80 -1.55 -19.78
N VAL A 162 10.02 -2.57 -19.46
CA VAL A 162 9.07 -2.57 -18.34
C VAL A 162 9.76 -3.12 -17.10
N THR A 163 9.88 -2.29 -16.07
CA THR A 163 10.32 -2.71 -14.74
C THR A 163 9.11 -2.79 -13.82
N VAL A 164 8.83 -3.97 -13.28
CA VAL A 164 7.77 -4.16 -12.27
C VAL A 164 8.37 -3.90 -10.89
N VAL A 165 7.79 -2.96 -10.16
CA VAL A 165 8.15 -2.62 -8.78
C VAL A 165 7.10 -3.20 -7.85
N THR A 166 7.55 -3.93 -6.84
CA THR A 166 6.71 -4.45 -5.76
C THR A 166 6.81 -3.52 -4.56
N PHE A 167 5.66 -3.05 -4.11
CA PHE A 167 5.47 -2.25 -2.91
C PHE A 167 5.01 -3.16 -1.79
N THR A 168 5.59 -3.02 -0.60
CA THR A 168 5.31 -3.88 0.57
C THR A 168 5.07 -3.01 1.78
N ALA A 169 3.97 -3.28 2.49
CA ALA A 169 3.68 -2.73 3.81
C ALA A 169 3.74 -3.86 4.84
N THR A 170 4.29 -3.55 6.01
CA THR A 170 4.37 -4.46 7.16
C THR A 170 3.92 -3.68 8.38
N ASP A 171 2.88 -4.17 9.04
CA ASP A 171 2.34 -3.58 10.26
C ASP A 171 3.23 -3.91 11.48
N SER A 172 2.86 -3.42 12.67
CA SER A 172 3.63 -3.61 13.90
C SER A 172 3.61 -5.06 14.41
N SER A 173 2.57 -5.81 14.04
CA SER A 173 2.36 -7.22 14.38
C SER A 173 3.02 -8.18 13.38
N GLY A 174 3.57 -7.64 12.29
CA GLY A 174 4.31 -8.37 11.26
C GLY A 174 3.44 -8.92 10.13
N ASN A 175 2.14 -8.60 10.04
CA ASN A 175 1.38 -8.95 8.86
C ASN A 175 1.82 -8.09 7.69
N THR A 176 1.74 -8.68 6.49
CA THR A 176 2.27 -8.04 5.28
C THR A 176 1.26 -8.03 4.17
N SER A 177 1.24 -6.93 3.42
CA SER A 177 0.56 -6.85 2.14
C SER A 177 1.50 -6.30 1.08
N SER A 178 1.25 -6.68 -0.16
CA SER A 178 2.06 -6.22 -1.27
C SER A 178 1.23 -5.97 -2.51
N CYS A 179 1.73 -5.09 -3.36
CA CYS A 179 1.14 -4.86 -4.66
C CYS A 179 2.17 -4.40 -5.69
N GLN A 180 1.79 -4.41 -6.96
CA GLN A 180 2.71 -4.18 -8.07
C GLN A 180 2.25 -3.04 -8.97
N ALA A 181 3.22 -2.22 -9.38
CA ALA A 181 3.05 -1.25 -10.45
C ALA A 181 4.33 -1.18 -11.27
N SER A 182 4.24 -0.72 -12.52
CA SER A 182 5.35 -0.78 -13.47
C SER A 182 5.79 0.59 -13.97
N VAL A 183 7.10 0.73 -14.17
CA VAL A 183 7.72 1.83 -14.90
C VAL A 183 8.15 1.31 -16.27
N HIS A 184 7.61 1.88 -17.35
CA HIS A 184 8.03 1.58 -18.71
C HIS A 184 8.97 2.68 -19.23
N VAL A 185 10.26 2.38 -19.31
CA VAL A 185 11.27 3.29 -19.84
C VAL A 185 11.41 3.07 -21.34
N LYS A 186 11.11 4.12 -22.13
CA LYS A 186 11.01 4.03 -23.60
C LYS A 186 12.10 4.83 -24.30
N TYR A 187 12.56 4.34 -25.44
CA TYR A 187 13.32 5.19 -26.36
C TYR A 187 12.43 6.30 -26.92
N VAL A 188 13.04 7.46 -27.21
CA VAL A 188 12.35 8.52 -27.96
C VAL A 188 12.45 8.19 -29.45
N TYR A 189 11.32 7.86 -30.07
CA TYR A 189 11.24 7.45 -31.46
C TYR A 189 11.07 8.64 -32.41
N SER A 190 11.88 8.73 -33.46
CA SER A 190 11.82 9.84 -34.42
C SER A 190 10.59 9.85 -35.34
N GLY A 191 9.81 8.77 -35.36
CA GLY A 191 8.93 8.47 -36.49
C GLY A 191 9.68 7.75 -37.61
N ILE A 192 8.92 7.19 -38.55
CA ILE A 192 9.47 6.61 -39.77
C ILE A 192 10.04 7.73 -40.67
N LEU A 193 11.22 7.49 -41.23
CA LEU A 193 11.89 8.42 -42.13
C LEU A 193 11.61 8.07 -43.60
N GLN A 194 11.83 9.06 -44.47
CA GLN A 194 11.80 8.87 -45.93
C GLN A 194 12.70 7.68 -46.35
N PRO A 195 12.27 6.89 -47.34
CA PRO A 195 11.22 7.17 -48.33
C PRO A 195 9.79 6.75 -47.94
N ILE A 196 9.58 6.28 -46.71
CA ILE A 196 8.23 5.95 -46.22
C ILE A 196 7.62 7.20 -45.57
N ASN A 197 6.47 7.63 -46.08
CA ASN A 197 5.69 8.71 -45.53
C ASN A 197 4.95 8.21 -44.29
N ALA A 198 5.03 8.98 -43.20
CA ALA A 198 4.36 8.62 -41.95
C ALA A 198 2.82 8.56 -42.06
N ASP A 199 2.24 9.25 -43.05
CA ASP A 199 0.81 9.24 -43.35
C ASP A 199 0.33 7.96 -44.07
N GLY A 200 1.26 7.05 -44.41
CA GLY A 200 0.97 5.80 -45.09
C GLY A 200 0.73 5.91 -46.60
N SER A 201 0.94 7.09 -47.20
CA SER A 201 0.70 7.35 -48.62
C SER A 201 1.76 6.76 -49.56
N SER A 202 2.88 6.26 -49.02
CA SER A 202 3.98 5.75 -49.83
C SER A 202 3.56 4.56 -50.69
N VAL A 203 3.98 4.61 -51.96
CA VAL A 203 3.80 3.55 -52.93
C VAL A 203 5.16 3.10 -53.45
N PHE A 204 5.44 1.81 -53.33
CA PHE A 204 6.68 1.20 -53.83
C PHE A 204 6.38 0.17 -54.92
N LYS A 205 7.34 0.00 -55.83
CA LYS A 205 7.26 -1.02 -56.87
C LYS A 205 7.62 -2.39 -56.30
N ILE A 206 6.77 -3.39 -56.55
CA ILE A 206 7.00 -4.79 -56.17
C ILE A 206 8.30 -5.32 -56.79
N GLY A 207 9.01 -6.16 -56.03
CA GLY A 207 10.29 -6.74 -56.43
C GLY A 207 11.48 -5.79 -56.23
N ARG A 208 11.26 -4.60 -55.67
CA ARG A 208 12.33 -3.69 -55.22
C ARG A 208 12.44 -3.72 -53.70
N ALA A 209 13.63 -3.42 -53.20
CA ALA A 209 13.83 -3.25 -51.77
C ALA A 209 13.10 -1.98 -51.29
N VAL A 210 12.44 -2.07 -50.15
CA VAL A 210 11.84 -0.94 -49.45
C VAL A 210 12.70 -0.60 -48.24
N PRO A 211 13.39 0.56 -48.23
CA PRO A 211 14.17 0.99 -47.07
C PRO A 211 13.24 1.46 -45.95
N VAL A 212 13.31 0.78 -44.81
CA VAL A 212 12.64 1.15 -43.55
C VAL A 212 13.67 1.82 -42.66
N LYS A 213 13.44 3.08 -42.27
CA LYS A 213 14.42 3.89 -41.54
C LYS A 213 13.79 4.66 -40.39
N PHE A 214 14.51 4.80 -39.28
CA PHE A 214 14.12 5.63 -38.14
C PHE A 214 15.34 5.92 -37.25
N LYS A 215 15.19 6.82 -36.29
CA LYS A 215 16.18 7.12 -35.24
C LYS A 215 15.57 6.90 -33.87
N LEU A 216 16.42 6.57 -32.90
CA LEU A 216 16.07 6.47 -31.49
C LEU A 216 16.95 7.41 -30.69
N TYR A 217 16.39 8.02 -29.66
CA TYR A 217 17.12 8.92 -28.77
C TYR A 217 16.93 8.56 -27.30
N CYS A 218 17.92 8.94 -26.50
CA CYS A 218 17.83 9.10 -25.05
C CYS A 218 17.96 10.58 -24.70
N SER A 219 17.41 10.97 -23.55
CA SER A 219 17.34 12.35 -23.06
C SER A 219 16.80 13.31 -24.13
N GLY A 220 15.86 12.83 -24.95
CA GLY A 220 15.20 13.55 -26.05
C GLY A 220 16.04 13.80 -27.31
N THR A 221 17.38 13.86 -27.21
CA THR A 221 18.22 14.38 -28.32
C THR A 221 19.44 13.54 -28.65
N THR A 222 19.90 12.67 -27.76
CA THR A 222 21.14 11.91 -27.97
C THR A 222 20.84 10.59 -28.68
N PRO A 223 21.42 10.32 -29.87
CA PRO A 223 21.14 9.11 -30.62
C PRO A 223 21.54 7.83 -29.89
N VAL A 224 20.72 6.79 -30.00
CA VAL A 224 20.97 5.47 -29.42
C VAL A 224 21.16 4.45 -30.54
N GLY A 225 22.34 3.83 -30.60
CA GLY A 225 22.65 2.75 -31.54
C GLY A 225 22.66 1.35 -30.92
N ALA A 226 22.59 1.26 -29.58
CA ALA A 226 22.66 -0.01 -28.85
C ALA A 226 21.30 -0.70 -28.68
N ALA A 227 20.19 -0.05 -29.05
CA ALA A 227 18.87 -0.66 -29.00
C ALA A 227 18.73 -1.78 -30.05
N THR A 228 17.92 -2.78 -29.73
CA THR A 228 17.57 -3.86 -30.65
C THR A 228 16.18 -3.59 -31.21
N ALA A 229 16.06 -3.64 -32.53
CA ALA A 229 14.79 -3.42 -33.22
C ALA A 229 14.54 -4.51 -34.25
N THR A 230 13.31 -5.01 -34.32
CA THR A 230 12.89 -6.04 -35.28
C THR A 230 11.73 -5.55 -36.14
N LEU A 231 11.63 -6.08 -37.36
CA LEU A 231 10.55 -5.80 -38.30
C LEU A 231 9.63 -7.02 -38.42
N SER A 232 8.33 -6.82 -38.25
CA SER A 232 7.30 -7.75 -38.72
C SER A 232 6.49 -7.07 -39.80
N VAL A 233 6.07 -7.82 -40.82
CA VAL A 233 5.29 -7.27 -41.93
C VAL A 233 4.00 -8.04 -42.07
N PHE A 234 2.90 -7.30 -42.27
CA PHE A 234 1.59 -7.88 -42.44
C PHE A 234 0.93 -7.34 -43.70
N LYS A 235 0.34 -8.21 -44.53
CA LYS A 235 -0.50 -7.78 -45.64
C LYS A 235 -1.89 -7.46 -45.10
N VAL A 236 -2.40 -6.27 -45.40
CA VAL A 236 -3.76 -5.87 -45.04
C VAL A 236 -4.73 -6.51 -46.01
N THR A 237 -5.60 -7.40 -45.52
CA THR A 237 -6.54 -8.17 -46.35
C THR A 237 -7.97 -7.61 -46.31
N ASN A 238 -8.33 -6.87 -45.27
CA ASN A 238 -9.58 -6.11 -45.21
C ASN A 238 -9.37 -4.78 -44.47
N VAL A 239 -9.54 -3.67 -45.19
CA VAL A 239 -9.30 -2.31 -44.67
C VAL A 239 -10.40 -1.87 -43.69
N VAL A 240 -11.59 -2.49 -43.74
CA VAL A 240 -12.74 -2.14 -42.90
C VAL A 240 -12.67 -2.81 -41.52
N THR A 241 -12.17 -4.04 -41.44
CA THR A 241 -12.00 -4.78 -40.16
C THR A 241 -10.58 -4.76 -39.62
N GLY A 242 -9.61 -4.20 -40.36
CA GLY A 242 -8.20 -4.16 -39.97
C GLY A 242 -7.53 -5.54 -39.93
N THR A 243 -8.12 -6.56 -40.57
CA THR A 243 -7.58 -7.92 -40.58
C THR A 243 -6.29 -7.97 -41.39
N VAL A 244 -5.24 -8.55 -40.81
CA VAL A 244 -3.92 -8.67 -41.42
C VAL A 244 -3.43 -10.11 -41.40
N THR A 245 -2.62 -10.49 -42.39
CA THR A 245 -1.93 -11.79 -42.43
C THR A 245 -0.43 -11.55 -42.35
N GLU A 246 0.26 -12.24 -41.44
CA GLU A 246 1.71 -12.13 -41.30
C GLU A 246 2.42 -12.63 -42.57
N VAL A 247 3.43 -11.88 -42.98
CA VAL A 247 4.27 -12.19 -44.13
C VAL A 247 5.70 -12.30 -43.62
N GLU A 248 6.32 -13.44 -43.86
CA GLU A 248 7.71 -13.67 -43.48
C GLU A 248 8.63 -12.59 -44.08
N THR A 249 9.43 -11.96 -43.24
CA THR A 249 10.34 -10.90 -43.65
C THR A 249 11.65 -11.49 -44.16
N VAL A 250 11.99 -11.20 -45.41
CA VAL A 250 13.29 -11.57 -46.00
C VAL A 250 14.09 -10.29 -46.26
N PRO A 251 15.28 -10.11 -45.65
CA PRO A 251 16.13 -8.94 -45.92
C PRO A 251 16.81 -9.03 -47.29
N VAL A 252 17.22 -7.89 -47.86
CA VAL A 252 18.08 -7.82 -49.06
C VAL A 252 19.50 -7.40 -48.66
N GLY A 253 20.50 -8.25 -48.91
CA GLY A 253 21.94 -7.95 -48.74
C GLY A 253 22.59 -8.63 -47.52
N GLU A 254 23.75 -8.11 -47.07
CA GLU A 254 24.54 -8.50 -45.87
C GLU A 254 23.79 -8.21 -44.55
N ALA A 255 22.49 -8.47 -44.50
CA ALA A 255 21.74 -8.45 -43.26
C ALA A 255 22.01 -9.76 -42.53
N ASN A 256 22.46 -9.64 -41.28
CA ASN A 256 22.44 -10.73 -40.32
C ASN A 256 21.08 -11.44 -40.43
N THR A 257 21.09 -12.75 -40.63
CA THR A 257 19.90 -13.60 -40.81
C THR A 257 18.71 -13.15 -39.96
N GLY A 258 17.55 -12.92 -40.58
CA GLY A 258 16.28 -12.65 -39.89
C GLY A 258 15.70 -11.25 -40.12
N ASN A 259 15.09 -10.67 -39.08
CA ASN A 259 14.27 -9.46 -39.16
C ASN A 259 14.81 -8.27 -38.34
N LEU A 260 16.10 -8.30 -37.99
CA LEU A 260 16.76 -7.28 -37.17
C LEU A 260 17.19 -6.07 -37.99
N PHE A 261 16.93 -4.86 -37.49
CA PHE A 261 17.45 -3.62 -38.08
C PHE A 261 18.96 -3.49 -37.85
N ARG A 262 19.68 -2.97 -38.85
CA ARG A 262 21.08 -2.55 -38.71
C ARG A 262 21.16 -1.09 -38.28
N TYR A 263 22.04 -0.76 -37.35
CA TYR A 263 22.37 0.62 -37.02
C TYR A 263 23.46 1.17 -37.96
N ASP A 264 23.27 2.40 -38.45
CA ASP A 264 24.24 3.18 -39.20
C ASP A 264 24.83 4.28 -38.29
N PRO A 265 26.12 4.18 -37.90
CA PRO A 265 26.72 5.13 -36.96
C PRO A 265 27.03 6.50 -37.59
N VAL A 266 27.09 6.60 -38.92
CA VAL A 266 27.37 7.87 -39.62
C VAL A 266 26.10 8.70 -39.68
N GLU A 267 25.01 8.11 -40.15
CA GLU A 267 23.71 8.77 -40.27
C GLU A 267 22.88 8.73 -38.97
N GLN A 268 23.37 7.97 -37.98
CA GLN A 268 22.75 7.75 -36.67
C GLN A 268 21.31 7.25 -36.78
N GLN A 269 21.09 6.23 -37.60
CA GLN A 269 19.75 5.70 -37.90
C GLN A 269 19.73 4.18 -38.00
N TYR A 270 18.59 3.60 -37.70
CA TYR A 270 18.28 2.20 -37.96
C TYR A 270 17.80 2.04 -39.39
N ILE A 271 18.26 0.98 -40.07
CA ILE A 271 17.96 0.69 -41.47
C ILE A 271 17.63 -0.79 -41.62
N TYR A 272 16.51 -1.08 -42.28
CA TYR A 272 16.18 -2.42 -42.77
C TYR A 272 15.74 -2.33 -44.23
N ASN A 273 16.40 -3.08 -45.12
CA ASN A 273 16.05 -3.14 -46.54
C ASN A 273 15.14 -4.35 -46.78
N TRP A 274 13.82 -4.12 -46.73
CA TRP A 274 12.84 -5.17 -46.87
C TRP A 274 12.70 -5.64 -48.33
N SER A 275 12.89 -6.94 -48.58
CA SER A 275 12.66 -7.54 -49.89
C SER A 275 11.17 -7.69 -50.17
N THR A 276 10.70 -7.10 -51.26
CA THR A 276 9.31 -7.30 -51.74
C THR A 276 9.22 -8.31 -52.88
N LYS A 277 10.30 -9.05 -53.15
CA LYS A 277 10.32 -10.09 -54.20
C LYS A 277 9.40 -11.25 -53.80
N GLY A 278 8.54 -11.69 -54.73
CA GLY A 278 7.58 -12.76 -54.48
C GLY A 278 6.30 -12.31 -53.77
N LEU A 279 6.20 -11.03 -53.37
CA LEU A 279 4.98 -10.47 -52.81
C LEU A 279 4.00 -10.01 -53.89
N THR A 280 2.75 -9.83 -53.47
CA THR A 280 1.64 -9.34 -54.32
C THR A 280 1.38 -7.86 -54.12
N ALA A 281 0.68 -7.23 -55.07
CA ALA A 281 0.19 -5.87 -54.87
C ALA A 281 -0.80 -5.78 -53.70
N GLY A 282 -0.82 -4.63 -53.04
CA GLY A 282 -1.71 -4.35 -51.91
C GLY A 282 -1.07 -3.44 -50.87
N THR A 283 -1.80 -3.23 -49.78
CA THR A 283 -1.33 -2.45 -48.63
C THR A 283 -0.69 -3.37 -47.60
N TYR A 284 0.42 -2.91 -47.04
CA TYR A 284 1.21 -3.61 -46.04
C TYR A 284 1.39 -2.73 -44.82
N GLN A 285 1.27 -3.33 -43.64
CA GLN A 285 1.62 -2.74 -42.36
C GLN A 285 2.97 -3.29 -41.91
N LEU A 286 3.89 -2.38 -41.67
CA LEU A 286 5.17 -2.63 -41.03
C LEU A 286 4.97 -2.43 -39.51
N ARG A 287 5.43 -3.39 -38.71
CA ARG A 287 5.51 -3.25 -37.25
C ARG A 287 6.98 -3.32 -36.83
N ILE A 288 7.46 -2.23 -36.27
CA ILE A 288 8.78 -2.13 -35.66
C ILE A 288 8.61 -2.43 -34.17
N SER A 289 9.31 -3.42 -33.65
CA SER A 289 9.30 -3.75 -32.23
C SER A 289 10.68 -3.49 -31.63
N LEU A 290 10.72 -2.75 -30.52
CA LEU A 290 11.96 -2.40 -29.82
C LEU A 290 12.13 -3.28 -28.57
N ASN A 291 13.36 -3.42 -28.09
CA ASN A 291 13.69 -4.16 -26.87
C ASN A 291 13.21 -3.49 -25.58
N ASP A 292 12.68 -2.27 -25.66
CA ASP A 292 11.96 -1.65 -24.53
C ASP A 292 10.49 -2.08 -24.47
N ALA A 293 10.03 -2.99 -25.35
CA ALA A 293 8.64 -3.44 -25.51
C ALA A 293 7.69 -2.41 -26.16
N THR A 294 8.19 -1.29 -26.69
CA THR A 294 7.40 -0.42 -27.56
C THR A 294 7.27 -0.99 -28.97
N THR A 295 6.17 -0.66 -29.63
CA THR A 295 5.93 -1.00 -31.03
C THR A 295 5.44 0.21 -31.81
N TYR A 296 5.89 0.32 -33.06
CA TYR A 296 5.52 1.41 -33.97
C TYR A 296 5.09 0.83 -35.30
N ASN A 297 3.99 1.36 -35.86
CA ASN A 297 3.45 0.90 -37.13
C ASN A 297 3.65 1.95 -38.23
N ALA A 298 3.90 1.49 -39.45
CA ALA A 298 3.87 2.31 -40.66
C ALA A 298 3.17 1.53 -41.78
N ASN A 299 2.36 2.22 -42.58
CA ASN A 299 1.66 1.61 -43.70
C ASN A 299 2.32 2.02 -45.03
N LEU A 300 2.26 1.16 -46.04
CA LEU A 300 2.62 1.50 -47.41
C LEU A 300 1.88 0.60 -48.39
N SER A 301 1.90 0.96 -49.67
CA SER A 301 1.33 0.14 -50.74
C SER A 301 2.40 -0.35 -51.71
N LEU A 302 2.24 -1.60 -52.16
CA LEU A 302 3.05 -2.19 -53.22
C LEU A 302 2.25 -2.28 -54.53
N LYS A 303 2.85 -1.85 -55.66
CA LYS A 303 2.25 -1.91 -57.00
C LYS A 303 3.19 -2.55 -58.03
N VAL A 304 2.62 -3.11 -59.10
CA VAL A 304 3.36 -3.81 -60.17
C VAL A 304 4.10 -2.84 -61.10
N ARG A 305 3.61 -1.60 -61.23
CA ARG A 305 4.22 -0.53 -62.04
C ARG A 305 4.51 0.68 -61.18
#